data_AF-A0A0Q8E7C0-F1
#
_entry.id   AF-A0A0Q8E7C0-F1
#
_cell.length_a   1.000
_cell.length_b   1.000
_cell.length_c   1.000
_cell.angle_alpha   90.00
_cell.angle_beta   90.00
_cell.angle_gamma   90.00
#
_symmetry.space_group_name_H-M   'P 1'
#
loop_
_entity.id
_entity.type
_entity.pdbx_description
1 polymer ?
#
loop_
_entity_poly.entity_id
_entity_poly.type
_entity_poly.pdbx_seq_one_letter_code
_entity_poly.pdbx_strand_id
1 'polypeptide(L)'
;MSTRFGSKVTGAALAVVAALAFIVPAAQATPITFYNNAATQTSQRFTVGCGSAGGDCTGLLAAVSNATPLAWSSTVGQMLGGPSDASPASEMAFVNSMLATSFDENSGNIAPSAGKSFAFSLSADYLLIKVGAGPRHQAYGLLQNLGGDLDLWFTSTGQAGGLSHYITFGSAATDVPEPAALGMFGLGLSLLGGFMVVRRRYT
;
A
#
# COMPACT_ATOMS: atom_id res chain seq x y z
N MET A 1 4.91 -32.79 76.71
CA MET A 1 4.78 -31.48 76.04
C MET A 1 5.86 -31.40 74.96
N SER A 2 5.63 -31.93 73.76
CA SER A 2 4.87 -31.34 72.64
C SER A 2 5.55 -30.10 72.00
N THR A 3 6.46 -30.40 71.06
CA THR A 3 6.71 -29.79 69.73
C THR A 3 6.64 -28.27 69.52
N ARG A 4 7.66 -27.67 68.87
CA ARG A 4 7.71 -27.36 67.41
C ARG A 4 8.88 -26.40 67.08
N PHE A 5 9.81 -26.86 66.24
CA PHE A 5 10.77 -26.02 65.51
C PHE A 5 10.11 -25.57 64.20
N GLY A 6 9.91 -24.26 64.03
CA GLY A 6 9.37 -23.66 62.81
C GLY A 6 10.50 -23.16 61.91
N SER A 7 10.87 -23.95 60.90
CA SER A 7 11.71 -23.48 59.79
C SER A 7 10.81 -22.81 58.75
N LYS A 8 10.97 -21.50 58.57
CA LYS A 8 10.38 -20.76 57.44
C LYS A 8 11.49 -20.43 56.45
N VAL A 9 11.81 -21.38 55.58
CA VAL A 9 12.53 -21.09 54.34
C VAL A 9 11.46 -20.82 53.27
N THR A 10 11.00 -19.58 53.20
CA THR A 10 10.18 -19.10 52.09
C THR A 10 11.10 -18.85 50.90
N GLY A 11 11.10 -19.79 49.96
CA GLY A 11 11.74 -19.66 48.66
C GLY A 11 11.10 -18.51 47.87
N ALA A 12 11.87 -17.47 47.62
CA ALA A 12 11.55 -16.39 46.70
C ALA A 12 12.67 -16.31 45.66
N ALA A 13 12.77 -17.34 44.81
CA ALA A 13 13.75 -17.37 43.74
C ALA A 13 13.24 -18.23 42.58
N LEU A 14 12.14 -17.85 41.95
CA LEU A 14 11.82 -18.28 40.59
C LEU A 14 10.62 -17.48 40.07
N ALA A 15 10.85 -16.47 39.23
CA ALA A 15 9.94 -16.00 38.17
C ALA A 15 10.33 -14.60 37.65
N VAL A 16 11.55 -14.43 37.12
CA VAL A 16 11.86 -13.26 36.27
C VAL A 16 12.73 -13.71 35.09
N VAL A 17 12.32 -14.75 34.37
CA VAL A 17 12.92 -15.11 33.06
C VAL A 17 11.83 -15.68 32.15
N ALA A 18 10.82 -14.87 31.80
CA ALA A 18 9.79 -15.28 30.84
C ALA A 18 9.16 -14.12 30.06
N ALA A 19 9.82 -12.95 30.00
CA ALA A 19 9.30 -11.77 29.30
C ALA A 19 10.26 -11.24 28.22
N LEU A 20 11.19 -12.06 27.75
CA LEU A 20 12.15 -11.72 26.67
C LEU A 20 11.98 -12.55 25.39
N ALA A 21 11.02 -13.47 25.36
CA ALA A 21 10.66 -14.19 24.14
C ALA A 21 9.44 -13.50 23.51
N PHE A 22 9.45 -13.34 22.19
CA PHE A 22 8.42 -12.68 21.37
C PHE A 22 8.53 -11.16 21.23
N ILE A 23 9.76 -10.63 21.09
CA ILE A 23 9.92 -9.56 20.10
C ILE A 23 9.80 -10.24 18.74
N VAL A 24 8.56 -10.44 18.29
CA VAL A 24 8.32 -10.82 16.89
C VAL A 24 8.90 -9.65 16.09
N PRO A 25 9.89 -9.87 15.21
CA PRO A 25 10.36 -8.79 14.35
C PRO A 25 9.12 -8.25 13.64
N ALA A 26 8.84 -6.96 13.82
CA ALA A 26 7.79 -6.28 13.08
C ALA A 26 8.00 -6.68 11.62
N ALA A 27 6.98 -7.30 11.02
CA ALA A 27 7.06 -7.81 9.66
C ALA A 27 7.66 -6.71 8.81
N GLN A 28 8.90 -6.92 8.36
CA GLN A 28 9.57 -5.92 7.56
C GLN A 28 8.79 -5.87 6.27
N ALA A 29 8.19 -4.71 6.08
CA ALA A 29 7.41 -4.43 4.92
C ALA A 29 8.24 -4.63 3.65
N THR A 30 7.60 -5.17 2.61
CA THR A 30 8.29 -5.49 1.36
C THR A 30 7.95 -4.43 0.32
N PRO A 31 8.77 -3.37 0.18
CA PRO A 31 8.61 -2.44 -0.92
C PRO A 31 8.80 -3.10 -2.28
N ILE A 32 8.13 -2.55 -3.27
CA ILE A 32 8.34 -2.88 -4.67
C ILE A 32 9.61 -2.19 -5.16
N THR A 33 10.57 -2.99 -5.64
CA THR A 33 11.82 -2.47 -6.19
C THR A 33 11.78 -2.46 -7.71
N PHE A 34 12.05 -1.32 -8.32
CA PHE A 34 12.05 -1.15 -9.77
C PHE A 34 13.44 -1.31 -10.37
N TYR A 35 13.53 -2.06 -11.45
CA TYR A 35 14.76 -2.34 -12.19
C TYR A 35 14.63 -1.97 -13.65
N ASN A 36 15.76 -1.75 -14.34
CA ASN A 36 15.77 -1.66 -15.81
C ASN A 36 15.17 -2.90 -16.47
N ASN A 37 15.44 -4.07 -15.89
CA ASN A 37 14.93 -5.36 -16.32
C ASN A 37 14.64 -6.19 -15.07
N ALA A 38 13.37 -6.53 -14.86
CA ALA A 38 12.92 -7.26 -13.68
C ALA A 38 13.35 -8.74 -13.68
N ALA A 39 13.75 -9.31 -14.82
CA ALA A 39 14.25 -10.68 -14.91
C ALA A 39 15.68 -10.83 -14.38
N THR A 40 16.52 -9.79 -14.51
CA THR A 40 17.93 -9.86 -14.11
C THR A 40 18.25 -9.12 -12.81
N GLN A 41 17.41 -8.15 -12.41
CA GLN A 41 17.48 -7.42 -11.12
C GLN A 41 18.86 -6.82 -10.77
N THR A 42 19.68 -6.49 -11.76
CA THR A 42 21.07 -6.01 -11.55
C THR A 42 21.20 -4.50 -11.46
N SER A 43 20.16 -3.74 -11.81
CA SER A 43 20.19 -2.28 -11.88
C SER A 43 18.92 -1.68 -11.29
N GLN A 44 18.91 -1.54 -9.97
CA GLN A 44 17.84 -0.91 -9.23
C GLN A 44 17.76 0.60 -9.55
N ARG A 45 16.53 1.10 -9.69
CA ARG A 45 16.21 2.50 -10.01
C ARG A 45 15.47 3.21 -8.89
N PHE A 46 14.48 2.60 -8.28
CA PHE A 46 13.78 3.18 -7.14
C PHE A 46 13.00 2.11 -6.40
N THR A 47 12.50 2.48 -5.23
CA THR A 47 11.57 1.67 -4.45
C THR A 47 10.29 2.44 -4.20
N VAL A 48 9.17 1.72 -4.18
CA VAL A 48 7.86 2.20 -3.74
C VAL A 48 7.37 1.29 -2.62
N GLY A 49 6.80 1.85 -1.57
CA GLY A 49 6.06 1.06 -0.59
C GLY A 49 4.85 1.83 -0.05
N CYS A 50 4.20 1.29 0.97
CA CYS A 50 2.90 1.77 1.46
C CYS A 50 3.01 2.32 2.89
N GLY A 51 2.16 3.25 3.31
CA GLY A 51 2.18 3.89 4.63
C GLY A 51 3.43 4.73 4.92
N SER A 52 3.64 5.03 6.21
CA SER A 52 4.79 5.81 6.67
C SER A 52 6.09 5.03 6.55
N ALA A 53 6.96 5.46 5.62
CA ALA A 53 8.37 5.09 5.51
C ALA A 53 8.67 3.58 5.56
N GLY A 54 8.06 2.81 4.67
CA GLY A 54 8.49 1.43 4.45
C GLY A 54 7.39 0.40 4.31
N GLY A 55 6.16 0.69 4.72
CA GLY A 55 5.08 -0.27 4.98
C GLY A 55 4.68 -1.19 3.82
N ASP A 56 4.04 -2.31 4.19
CA ASP A 56 3.87 -3.47 3.33
C ASP A 56 2.79 -3.19 2.29
N CYS A 57 3.17 -3.33 1.02
CA CYS A 57 2.23 -3.22 -0.09
C CYS A 57 1.70 -4.57 -0.57
N THR A 58 2.09 -5.68 0.05
CA THR A 58 1.69 -7.01 -0.40
C THR A 58 0.17 -7.13 -0.40
N GLY A 59 -0.41 -7.45 -1.57
CA GLY A 59 -1.86 -7.55 -1.75
C GLY A 59 -2.59 -6.22 -1.90
N LEU A 60 -1.88 -5.09 -1.78
CA LEU A 60 -2.42 -3.74 -1.94
C LEU A 60 -1.88 -3.04 -3.20
N LEU A 61 -0.65 -3.36 -3.61
CA LEU A 61 0.01 -2.77 -4.77
C LEU A 61 0.70 -3.85 -5.58
N ALA A 62 0.62 -3.73 -6.90
CA ALA A 62 1.43 -4.51 -7.82
C ALA A 62 2.08 -3.60 -8.85
N ALA A 63 3.26 -3.96 -9.32
CA ALA A 63 3.94 -3.30 -10.43
C ALA A 63 4.09 -4.24 -11.61
N VAL A 64 4.14 -3.67 -12.81
CA VAL A 64 4.46 -4.43 -14.02
C VAL A 64 5.87 -5.00 -13.90
N SER A 65 5.99 -6.32 -13.94
CA SER A 65 7.25 -7.07 -13.83
C SER A 65 7.72 -7.66 -15.15
N ASN A 66 6.85 -7.74 -16.15
CA ASN A 66 7.18 -8.04 -17.53
C ASN A 66 6.17 -7.33 -18.43
N ALA A 67 6.60 -6.76 -19.55
CA ALA A 67 5.73 -6.08 -20.50
C ALA A 67 5.24 -6.99 -21.63
N THR A 68 5.85 -8.17 -21.83
CA THR A 68 5.47 -9.08 -22.91
C THR A 68 5.74 -10.55 -22.53
N PRO A 69 4.72 -11.32 -22.09
CA PRO A 69 3.36 -10.86 -21.77
C PRO A 69 3.34 -9.93 -20.54
N LEU A 70 2.27 -9.13 -20.40
CA LEU A 70 2.09 -8.28 -19.23
C LEU A 70 1.97 -9.16 -17.97
N ALA A 71 2.85 -8.93 -17.00
CA ALA A 71 2.84 -9.63 -15.71
C ALA A 71 2.97 -8.62 -14.56
N TRP A 72 2.39 -8.96 -13.41
CA TRP A 72 2.36 -8.13 -12.21
C TRP A 72 3.14 -8.79 -11.06
N SER A 73 3.74 -7.99 -10.19
CA SER A 73 4.43 -8.46 -8.98
C SER A 73 4.25 -7.48 -7.83
N SER A 74 4.12 -8.00 -6.62
CA SER A 74 4.04 -7.20 -5.38
C SER A 74 5.41 -6.84 -4.79
N THR A 75 6.52 -7.24 -5.44
CA THR A 75 7.87 -7.01 -4.92
C THR A 75 8.86 -6.47 -5.96
N VAL A 76 8.59 -6.68 -7.25
CA VAL A 76 9.49 -6.29 -8.34
C VAL A 76 8.74 -5.54 -9.42
N GLY A 77 9.24 -4.34 -9.77
CA GLY A 77 8.80 -3.56 -10.92
C GLY A 77 9.85 -3.54 -12.03
N GLN A 78 9.39 -3.42 -13.26
CA GLN A 78 10.22 -3.18 -14.43
C GLN A 78 10.03 -1.74 -14.92
N MET A 79 11.13 -1.13 -15.36
CA MET A 79 11.10 0.12 -16.06
C MET A 79 10.62 -0.06 -17.50
N LEU A 80 9.65 0.76 -17.86
CA LEU A 80 9.01 0.76 -19.16
C LEU A 80 9.66 1.84 -20.04
N GLY A 81 9.71 1.57 -21.34
CA GLY A 81 10.23 2.50 -22.36
C GLY A 81 9.42 3.79 -22.48
N GLY A 82 8.20 3.80 -21.95
CA GLY A 82 7.33 4.98 -21.91
C GLY A 82 6.65 5.31 -23.25
N PRO A 83 5.80 6.35 -23.25
CA PRO A 83 5.18 6.94 -24.44
C PRO A 83 6.18 7.65 -25.37
N SER A 84 5.70 8.07 -26.55
CA SER A 84 6.49 8.81 -27.55
C SER A 84 6.93 10.20 -27.07
N ASP A 85 6.17 10.79 -26.16
CA ASP A 85 6.40 12.11 -25.55
C ASP A 85 5.68 12.19 -24.19
N ALA A 86 5.97 13.26 -23.44
CA ALA A 86 5.43 13.48 -22.11
C ALA A 86 4.08 14.23 -22.09
N SER A 87 3.32 14.21 -23.20
CA SER A 87 1.98 14.78 -23.20
C SER A 87 0.99 13.85 -22.50
N PRO A 88 -0.01 14.39 -21.78
CA PRO A 88 -1.03 13.58 -21.13
C PRO A 88 -1.75 12.61 -22.08
N ALA A 89 -1.95 13.01 -23.35
CA ALA A 89 -2.57 12.16 -24.37
C ALA A 89 -1.70 10.96 -24.74
N SER A 90 -0.38 11.16 -24.91
CA SER A 90 0.56 10.07 -25.22
C SER A 90 0.74 9.13 -24.03
N GLU A 91 0.84 9.66 -22.82
CA GLU A 91 0.91 8.89 -21.56
C GLU A 91 -0.35 8.03 -21.37
N MET A 92 -1.54 8.58 -21.64
CA MET A 92 -2.80 7.84 -21.59
C MET A 92 -2.90 6.77 -22.68
N ALA A 93 -2.53 7.08 -23.93
CA ALA A 93 -2.51 6.10 -25.02
C ALA A 93 -1.56 4.93 -24.73
N PHE A 94 -0.41 5.22 -24.12
CA PHE A 94 0.56 4.21 -23.67
C PHE A 94 -0.04 3.27 -22.62
N VAL A 95 -0.69 3.80 -21.57
CA VAL A 95 -1.34 2.99 -20.53
C VAL A 95 -2.51 2.18 -21.11
N ASN A 96 -3.37 2.80 -21.92
CA ASN A 96 -4.49 2.13 -22.58
C ASN A 96 -4.04 0.97 -23.47
N SER A 97 -2.94 1.15 -24.20
CA SER A 97 -2.32 0.10 -25.02
C SER A 97 -1.76 -1.05 -24.17
N MET A 98 -1.01 -0.75 -23.11
CA MET A 98 -0.44 -1.77 -22.23
C MET A 98 -1.48 -2.60 -21.50
N LEU A 99 -2.55 -1.95 -21.02
CA LEU A 99 -3.59 -2.58 -20.22
C LEU A 99 -4.78 -3.09 -21.04
N ALA A 100 -4.78 -2.87 -22.36
CA ALA A 100 -5.91 -3.16 -23.24
C ALA A 100 -7.23 -2.53 -22.74
N THR A 101 -7.18 -1.26 -22.34
CA THR A 101 -8.30 -0.49 -21.76
C THR A 101 -8.51 0.82 -22.53
N SER A 102 -9.48 1.63 -22.09
CA SER A 102 -9.87 2.89 -22.71
C SER A 102 -10.19 3.96 -21.65
N PHE A 103 -9.23 4.30 -20.81
CA PHE A 103 -9.36 5.45 -19.92
C PHE A 103 -9.49 6.73 -20.73
N ASP A 104 -10.39 7.59 -20.28
CA ASP A 104 -10.78 8.89 -20.86
C ASP A 104 -10.36 10.07 -19.97
N GLU A 105 -10.05 9.81 -18.70
CA GLU A 105 -9.58 10.81 -17.73
C GLU A 105 -8.27 10.39 -17.07
N ASN A 106 -7.44 11.38 -16.73
CA ASN A 106 -6.28 11.22 -15.86
C ASN A 106 -6.20 12.41 -14.88
N SER A 107 -5.51 12.23 -13.75
CA SER A 107 -5.31 13.30 -12.75
C SER A 107 -4.44 14.47 -13.22
N GLY A 108 -3.94 14.43 -14.46
CA GLY A 108 -2.83 15.25 -14.91
C GLY A 108 -1.48 14.86 -14.29
N ASN A 109 -0.44 15.59 -14.69
CA ASN A 109 0.93 15.40 -14.22
C ASN A 109 1.12 16.06 -12.85
N ILE A 110 1.10 15.27 -11.78
CA ILE A 110 1.34 15.77 -10.43
C ILE A 110 2.84 15.68 -10.13
N ALA A 111 3.47 16.82 -9.91
CA ALA A 111 4.87 16.92 -9.53
C ALA A 111 4.99 17.00 -8.00
N PRO A 112 5.71 16.08 -7.32
CA PRO A 112 6.04 16.28 -5.92
C PRO A 112 6.96 17.50 -5.76
N SER A 113 6.93 18.11 -4.57
CA SER A 113 7.96 19.09 -4.16
C SER A 113 9.34 18.44 -4.23
N ALA A 114 10.33 19.14 -4.80
CA ALA A 114 11.67 18.61 -5.07
C ALA A 114 12.28 17.89 -3.86
N GLY A 115 12.33 16.55 -3.92
CA GLY A 115 12.80 15.69 -2.84
C GLY A 115 13.16 14.29 -3.37
N LYS A 116 14.04 13.58 -2.66
CA LYS A 116 14.46 12.21 -3.01
C LYS A 116 13.47 11.14 -2.54
N SER A 117 12.61 11.51 -1.60
CA SER A 117 11.52 10.69 -1.10
C SER A 117 10.29 11.57 -0.90
N PHE A 118 9.12 11.01 -1.16
CA PHE A 118 7.84 11.68 -1.03
C PHE A 118 6.79 10.67 -0.63
N ALA A 119 5.79 11.14 0.11
CA ALA A 119 4.60 10.41 0.47
C ALA A 119 3.40 11.06 -0.22
N PHE A 120 2.49 10.26 -0.73
CA PHE A 120 1.27 10.73 -1.39
C PHE A 120 0.18 9.67 -1.27
N SER A 121 -1.07 10.10 -1.23
CA SER A 121 -2.20 9.18 -1.21
C SER A 121 -2.69 8.87 -2.63
N LEU A 122 -3.05 7.61 -2.86
CA LEU A 122 -3.58 7.09 -4.11
C LEU A 122 -4.93 6.44 -3.86
N SER A 123 -5.98 6.99 -4.45
CA SER A 123 -7.34 6.43 -4.47
C SER A 123 -7.75 5.90 -5.86
N ALA A 124 -6.80 5.85 -6.79
CA ALA A 124 -7.01 5.44 -8.18
C ALA A 124 -6.55 4.01 -8.42
N ASP A 125 -7.12 3.36 -9.44
CA ASP A 125 -6.82 1.97 -9.80
C ASP A 125 -5.38 1.78 -10.31
N TYR A 126 -4.85 2.76 -11.03
CA TYR A 126 -3.50 2.69 -11.61
C TYR A 126 -2.72 3.97 -11.38
N LEU A 127 -1.40 3.82 -11.30
CA LEU A 127 -0.45 4.88 -11.11
C LEU A 127 0.72 4.69 -12.07
N LEU A 128 0.94 5.66 -12.95
CA LEU A 128 2.15 5.76 -13.76
C LEU A 128 3.14 6.72 -13.10
N ILE A 129 4.26 6.16 -12.65
CA ILE A 129 5.37 6.87 -12.02
C ILE A 129 6.41 7.20 -13.08
N LYS A 130 6.84 8.46 -13.13
CA LYS A 130 7.84 8.95 -14.09
C LYS A 130 9.09 9.41 -13.37
N VAL A 131 10.20 8.75 -13.69
CA VAL A 131 11.48 8.91 -13.01
C VAL A 131 12.53 9.47 -13.96
N GLY A 132 13.33 10.42 -13.47
CA GLY A 132 14.35 11.13 -14.24
C GLY A 132 13.92 12.51 -14.72
N ALA A 133 14.89 13.31 -15.18
CA ALA A 133 14.68 14.68 -15.61
C ALA A 133 14.85 14.82 -17.14
N GLY A 134 13.96 15.60 -17.77
CA GLY A 134 14.03 15.96 -19.19
C GLY A 134 13.07 15.16 -20.09
N PRO A 135 12.68 15.68 -21.27
CA PRO A 135 11.58 15.16 -22.07
C PRO A 135 11.84 13.82 -22.78
N ARG A 136 13.09 13.33 -22.79
CA ARG A 136 13.52 12.12 -23.53
C ARG A 136 14.23 11.06 -22.69
N HIS A 137 14.49 11.33 -21.42
CA HIS A 137 15.24 10.45 -20.51
C HIS A 137 14.39 9.98 -19.34
N GLN A 138 13.10 9.78 -19.59
CA GLN A 138 12.16 9.36 -18.57
C GLN A 138 12.01 7.85 -18.59
N ALA A 139 12.13 7.25 -17.42
CA ALA A 139 11.79 5.87 -17.21
C ALA A 139 10.43 5.81 -16.50
N TYR A 140 9.55 4.94 -16.97
CA TYR A 140 8.18 4.85 -16.49
C TYR A 140 7.96 3.56 -15.71
N GLY A 141 7.35 3.65 -14.53
CA GLY A 141 6.88 2.49 -13.77
C GLY A 141 5.36 2.51 -13.72
N LEU A 142 4.71 1.40 -14.06
CA LEU A 142 3.26 1.27 -13.92
C LEU A 142 2.93 0.42 -12.69
N LEU A 143 2.08 0.96 -11.84
CA LEU A 143 1.56 0.31 -10.64
C LEU A 143 0.04 0.20 -10.73
N GLN A 144 -0.47 -0.84 -10.09
CA GLN A 144 -1.87 -1.12 -9.90
C GLN A 144 -2.17 -1.10 -8.41
N ASN A 145 -3.14 -0.28 -8.01
CA ASN A 145 -3.78 -0.34 -6.70
C ASN A 145 -4.77 -1.51 -6.70
N LEU A 146 -4.63 -2.41 -5.74
CA LEU A 146 -5.49 -3.59 -5.57
C LEU A 146 -6.64 -3.33 -4.60
N GLY A 147 -6.68 -2.17 -3.92
CA GLY A 147 -7.84 -1.73 -3.14
C GLY A 147 -7.55 -0.64 -2.10
N GLY A 148 -8.54 0.23 -1.90
CA GLY A 148 -8.56 1.27 -0.86
C GLY A 148 -7.70 2.50 -1.17
N ASP A 149 -7.66 3.42 -0.20
CA ASP A 149 -6.74 4.55 -0.21
C ASP A 149 -5.36 4.10 0.26
N LEU A 150 -4.36 4.23 -0.62
CA LEU A 150 -2.98 3.88 -0.31
C LEU A 150 -2.18 5.13 -0.02
N ASP A 151 -1.61 5.24 1.17
CA ASP A 151 -0.47 6.13 1.38
C ASP A 151 0.76 5.45 0.76
N LEU A 152 1.41 6.10 -0.20
CA LEU A 152 2.55 5.56 -0.94
C LEU A 152 3.78 6.39 -0.64
N TRP A 153 4.88 5.72 -0.30
CA TRP A 153 6.19 6.35 -0.25
C TRP A 153 7.03 5.89 -1.44
N PHE A 154 7.82 6.81 -1.97
CA PHE A 154 8.83 6.51 -2.97
C PHE A 154 10.20 6.87 -2.41
N THR A 155 11.22 6.12 -2.79
CA THR A 155 12.61 6.51 -2.57
C THR A 155 13.42 6.28 -3.84
N SER A 156 14.11 7.33 -4.28
CA SER A 156 15.09 7.20 -5.36
C SER A 156 16.28 6.38 -4.88
N THR A 157 16.69 5.37 -5.62
CA THR A 157 17.83 4.50 -5.27
C THR A 157 18.72 4.26 -6.48
N GLY A 158 20.04 4.17 -6.32
CA GLY A 158 20.91 3.88 -7.46
C GLY A 158 20.89 4.99 -8.53
N GLN A 159 20.49 4.67 -9.77
CA GLN A 159 20.67 5.54 -10.95
C GLN A 159 19.45 6.41 -11.31
N ALA A 160 18.44 6.55 -10.46
CA ALA A 160 17.29 7.40 -10.74
C ALA A 160 17.58 8.89 -10.47
N GLY A 161 17.08 9.76 -11.36
CA GLY A 161 17.10 11.22 -11.19
C GLY A 161 16.04 11.79 -10.23
N GLY A 162 15.42 10.94 -9.40
CA GLY A 162 14.25 11.27 -8.58
C GLY A 162 12.92 11.13 -9.33
N LEU A 163 11.81 11.17 -8.60
CA LEU A 163 10.49 11.26 -9.23
C LEU A 163 10.34 12.64 -9.86
N SER A 164 10.05 12.65 -11.16
CA SER A 164 9.61 13.85 -11.83
C SER A 164 8.14 14.07 -11.56
N HIS A 165 7.27 13.16 -12.01
CA HIS A 165 5.81 13.29 -11.89
C HIS A 165 5.18 11.91 -11.65
N TYR A 166 3.93 11.91 -11.23
CA TYR A 166 3.06 10.74 -11.32
C TYR A 166 1.72 11.12 -11.93
N ILE A 167 1.05 10.12 -12.49
CA ILE A 167 -0.24 10.24 -13.16
C ILE A 167 -1.11 9.08 -12.68
N THR A 168 -2.34 9.37 -12.28
CA THR A 168 -3.28 8.34 -11.86
C THR A 168 -4.32 8.10 -12.96
N PHE A 169 -4.74 6.84 -13.09
CA PHE A 169 -5.74 6.40 -14.08
C PHE A 169 -6.76 5.48 -13.40
N GLY A 170 -7.88 5.31 -14.08
CA GLY A 170 -9.03 4.58 -13.55
C GLY A 170 -9.91 5.47 -12.68
N SER A 171 -11.00 4.88 -12.21
CA SER A 171 -11.97 5.57 -11.38
C SER A 171 -11.30 5.97 -10.06
N ALA A 172 -11.46 7.23 -9.63
CA ALA A 172 -11.60 7.47 -8.20
C ALA A 172 -12.78 6.59 -7.80
N ALA A 173 -12.56 5.59 -6.95
CA ALA A 173 -13.61 4.68 -6.50
C ALA A 173 -14.89 5.51 -6.30
N THR A 174 -15.89 5.33 -7.16
CA THR A 174 -17.21 5.86 -6.84
C THR A 174 -17.52 5.18 -5.53
N ASP A 175 -17.68 5.96 -4.47
CA ASP A 175 -18.05 5.48 -3.14
C ASP A 175 -18.98 4.29 -3.33
N VAL A 176 -18.47 3.08 -3.13
CA VAL A 176 -19.32 1.90 -3.16
C VAL A 176 -20.30 2.19 -2.03
N PRO A 177 -21.60 2.39 -2.30
CA PRO A 177 -22.55 2.65 -1.23
C PRO A 177 -22.34 1.53 -0.25
N GLU A 178 -21.89 1.88 0.97
CA GLU A 178 -21.52 0.86 1.95
C GLU A 178 -22.64 -0.18 1.95
N PRO A 179 -22.31 -1.48 1.81
CA PRO A 179 -23.33 -2.50 1.89
C PRO A 179 -24.14 -2.20 3.14
N ALA A 180 -25.48 -2.21 3.03
CA ALA A 180 -26.45 -1.73 4.02
C ALA A 180 -26.35 -2.36 5.44
N ALA A 181 -25.22 -2.97 5.79
CA ALA A 181 -24.80 -3.47 7.08
C ALA A 181 -24.80 -2.40 8.20
N LEU A 182 -24.53 -1.12 7.92
CA LEU A 182 -24.77 -0.06 8.93
C LEU A 182 -26.28 0.19 9.16
N GLY A 183 -27.12 -0.04 8.14
CA GLY A 183 -28.57 -0.08 8.30
C GLY A 183 -29.05 -1.27 9.16
N MET A 184 -28.36 -2.41 9.09
CA MET A 184 -28.67 -3.60 9.87
C MET A 184 -28.25 -3.47 11.35
N PHE A 185 -27.14 -2.78 11.65
CA PHE A 185 -26.77 -2.46 13.04
C PHE A 185 -27.78 -1.51 13.71
N GLY A 186 -28.34 -0.54 12.96
CA GLY A 186 -29.41 0.33 13.44
C GLY A 186 -30.74 -0.40 13.72
N LEU A 187 -31.08 -1.41 12.91
CA LEU A 187 -32.24 -2.28 13.14
C LEU A 187 -32.06 -3.18 14.37
N GLY A 188 -30.86 -3.69 14.60
CA GLY A 188 -30.53 -4.46 15.81
C GLY A 188 -30.69 -3.66 17.10
N LEU A 189 -30.20 -2.42 17.12
CA LEU A 189 -30.31 -1.53 18.29
C LEU A 189 -31.76 -1.07 18.55
N SER A 190 -32.54 -0.83 17.50
CA SER A 190 -33.95 -0.42 17.65
C SER A 190 -34.84 -1.57 18.16
N LEU A 191 -34.57 -2.82 17.78
CA LEU A 191 -35.26 -4.00 18.35
C LEU A 191 -34.92 -4.21 19.84
N LEU A 192 -33.65 -4.03 20.23
CA LEU A 192 -33.22 -4.10 21.64
C LEU A 192 -33.84 -2.98 22.49
N GLY A 193 -33.87 -1.75 21.97
CA GLY A 193 -34.54 -0.62 22.62
C GLY A 193 -36.05 -0.82 22.78
N GLY A 194 -36.73 -1.33 21.75
CA GLY A 194 -38.16 -1.62 21.78
C GLY A 194 -38.52 -2.69 22.82
N PHE A 195 -37.71 -3.74 22.94
CA PHE A 195 -37.96 -4.82 23.91
C PHE A 195 -37.88 -4.35 25.37
N MET A 196 -36.97 -3.41 25.68
CA MET A 196 -36.86 -2.83 27.03
C MET A 196 -38.06 -1.94 27.40
N VAL A 197 -38.64 -1.22 26.43
CA VAL A 197 -39.82 -0.36 26.67
C VAL A 197 -41.07 -1.21 26.91
N VAL A 198 -41.24 -2.31 26.16
CA VAL A 198 -42.39 -3.21 26.34
C VAL A 198 -42.31 -3.93 27.71
N ARG A 199 -41.13 -4.36 28.15
CA ARG A 199 -40.97 -5.04 29.45
C ARG A 199 -41.38 -4.15 30.63
N ARG A 200 -41.22 -2.83 30.53
CA ARG A 200 -41.56 -1.87 31.59
C ARG A 200 -43.07 -1.65 31.77
N ARG A 201 -43.91 -2.13 30.84
CA ARG A 201 -45.38 -2.02 30.92
C ARG A 201 -46.06 -3.28 31.48
N TYR A 202 -45.34 -4.38 31.64
CA TYR A 202 -45.88 -5.67 32.12
C TYR A 202 -45.33 -6.10 33.49
N THR A 203 -44.64 -5.21 34.19
CA THR A 203 -44.32 -5.29 35.63
C THR A 203 -44.92 -4.09 36.32
#